data_AF-A0A368VF52-F1
#
_entry.id   AF-A0A368VF52-F1
#
_cell.length_a   1.000
_cell.length_b   1.000
_cell.length_c   1.000
_cell.angle_alpha   90.00
_cell.angle_beta   90.00
_cell.angle_gamma   90.00
#
_symmetry.space_group_name_H-M   'P 1'
#
loop_
_entity.id
_entity.type
_entity.pdbx_description
1 polymer ?
#
loop_
_entity_poly.entity_id
_entity_poly.type
_entity_poly.pdbx_seq_one_letter_code
_entity_poly.pdbx_strand_id
1 'polypeptide(L)' 'WQRGYGIFSVNPKEVDVVKRYIENQDIHHKKITFKDEFRKFLKNYNIDYDERFIWN' A
#
# COMPACT_ATOMS: atom_id res chain seq x y z
N TRP A 1 -11.48 -0.96 -5.62
CA TRP A 1 -10.69 0.29 -5.67
C TRP A 1 -11.41 1.32 -4.79
N GLN A 2 -10.69 2.06 -3.94
CA GLN A 2 -11.32 3.02 -3.03
C GLN A 2 -12.06 4.12 -3.80
N ARG A 3 -13.16 4.62 -3.23
CA ARG A 3 -13.82 5.84 -3.71
C ARG A 3 -13.20 7.03 -2.98
N GLY A 4 -12.35 7.80 -3.65
CA GLY A 4 -11.69 8.98 -3.10
C GLY A 4 -10.41 9.35 -3.84
N TYR A 5 -9.79 10.46 -3.44
CA TYR A 5 -8.46 10.85 -3.89
C TYR A 5 -7.56 11.12 -2.69
N GLY A 6 -6.27 10.82 -2.83
CA GLY A 6 -5.23 11.13 -1.86
C GLY A 6 -4.06 11.81 -2.56
N ILE A 7 -3.36 12.70 -1.86
CA ILE A 7 -2.17 13.38 -2.36
C ILE A 7 -1.00 12.95 -1.47
N PHE A 8 0.09 12.52 -2.09
CA PHE A 8 1.28 12.05 -1.40
C PHE A 8 2.51 12.76 -1.94
N SER A 9 3.42 13.14 -1.04
CA SER A 9 4.76 13.62 -1.41
C SER A 9 5.71 12.43 -1.43
N VAL A 10 6.48 12.29 -2.51
CA VAL A 10 7.45 11.22 -2.70
C VAL A 10 8.79 11.80 -3.13
N ASN A 11 9.87 11.02 -3.00
CA ASN A 11 11.16 11.41 -3.54
C ASN A 11 11.03 11.64 -5.07
N PRO A 12 11.54 12.74 -5.64
CA PRO A 12 11.47 12.99 -7.09
C PRO A 12 11.99 11.83 -7.96
N LYS A 13 12.96 11.04 -7.45
CA LYS A 13 13.50 9.86 -8.16
C LYS A 13 12.54 8.67 -8.19
N GLU A 14 11.51 8.66 -7.35
CA GLU A 14 10.57 7.54 -7.21
C GLU A 14 9.22 7.80 -7.89
N VAL A 15 9.03 8.97 -8.50
CA VAL A 15 7.76 9.37 -9.13
C VAL A 15 7.28 8.34 -10.15
N ASP A 16 8.15 7.89 -11.05
CA ASP A 16 7.77 6.91 -12.08
C ASP A 16 7.47 5.52 -11.49
N VAL A 17 8.13 5.17 -10.39
CA VAL A 17 7.88 3.91 -9.68
C VAL A 17 6.48 3.94 -9.05
N VAL A 18 6.16 5.03 -8.36
CA VAL A 18 4.86 5.21 -7.68
C VAL A 18 3.73 5.34 -8.70
N LYS A 19 3.93 6.10 -9.79
CA LYS A 19 2.95 6.22 -10.88
C LYS A 19 2.59 4.86 -11.45
N ARG A 20 3.61 4.06 -11.80
CA ARG A 20 3.41 2.70 -12.34
C ARG A 20 2.74 1.77 -11.33
N TYR A 21 3.04 1.89 -10.03
CA TYR A 21 2.35 1.14 -8.99
C TYR A 21 0.85 1.47 -8.96
N ILE A 22 0.49 2.75 -8.98
CA ILE A 22 -0.91 3.21 -8.98
C ILE A 22 -1.65 2.72 -10.24
N GLU A 23 -1.04 2.86 -11.43
CA GLU A 23 -1.62 2.42 -12.71
C GLU A 23 -1.93 0.91 -12.73
N ASN A 24 -1.11 0.10 -12.05
CA ASN A 24 -1.23 -1.36 -12.03
C ASN A 24 -1.91 -1.91 -10.76
N GLN A 25 -2.41 -1.04 -9.88
CA GLN A 25 -2.88 -1.41 -8.55
C GLN A 25 -4.08 -2.38 -8.58
N ASP A 26 -4.98 -2.25 -9.56
CA ASP A 26 -6.10 -3.20 -9.76
C ASP A 26 -5.57 -4.61 -10.02
N ILE A 27 -4.66 -4.75 -11.00
CA ILE A 27 -4.05 -6.03 -11.37
C ILE A 27 -3.28 -6.62 -10.19
N HIS A 28 -2.53 -5.80 -9.45
CA HIS A 28 -1.82 -6.21 -8.25
C HIS A 28 -2.77 -6.79 -7.19
N HIS A 29 -3.86 -6.09 -6.91
CA HIS A 29 -4.82 -6.49 -5.89
C HIS A 29 -5.74 -7.66 -6.26
N LYS A 30 -5.67 -8.14 -7.52
CA LYS A 30 -6.22 -9.48 -7.87
C LYS A 30 -5.41 -10.62 -7.27
N LYS A 31 -4.14 -10.39 -6.90
CA LYS A 31 -3.22 -11.40 -6.37
C LYS A 31 -2.89 -11.20 -4.89
N ILE A 32 -2.85 -9.96 -4.42
CA ILE A 32 -2.42 -9.60 -3.06
C ILE A 32 -3.47 -8.68 -2.46
N THR A 33 -4.03 -9.03 -1.31
CA THR A 33 -5.04 -8.16 -0.68
C THR A 33 -4.37 -6.93 -0.06
N PHE A 34 -5.12 -5.85 0.10
CA PHE A 34 -4.65 -4.68 0.85
C PHE A 34 -4.12 -5.06 2.25
N LYS A 35 -4.79 -5.99 2.94
CA LYS A 35 -4.37 -6.45 4.27
C LYS A 35 -3.00 -7.11 4.22
N ASP A 36 -2.74 -7.94 3.21
CA ASP A 36 -1.44 -8.60 3.03
C ASP A 36 -0.32 -7.60 2.75
N GLU A 37 -0.59 -6.61 1.91
CA GLU A 37 0.37 -5.54 1.61
C GLU A 37 0.66 -4.68 2.84
N PHE A 38 -0.37 -4.33 3.61
CA PHE A 38 -0.23 -3.58 4.86
C PHE A 38 0.59 -4.35 5.91
N ARG A 39 0.34 -5.65 6.10
CA ARG A 39 1.17 -6.51 6.98
C ARG A 39 2.63 -6.53 6.54
N LYS A 40 2.87 -6.65 5.23
CA LYS A 40 4.22 -6.65 4.66
C LYS A 40 4.91 -5.31 4.89
N PHE A 41 4.19 -4.20 4.75
CA PHE A 41 4.68 -2.88 5.06
C PHE A 41 5.13 -2.78 6.52
N LEU A 42 4.27 -3.14 7.48
CA LEU A 42 4.63 -3.12 8.92
C LEU A 42 5.87 -3.99 9.21
N LYS A 43 5.93 -5.19 8.63
CA LYS A 43 7.09 -6.08 8.76
C LYS A 43 8.38 -5.47 8.21
N ASN A 44 8.33 -4.86 7.03
CA ASN A 44 9.52 -4.25 6.40
C ASN A 44 10.08 -3.09 7.24
N TYR A 45 9.22 -2.40 7.98
CA TYR A 45 9.60 -1.30 8.86
C TYR A 45 9.80 -1.73 10.33
N ASN A 46 9.75 -3.04 10.63
CA ASN A 46 9.84 -3.60 11.99
C ASN A 46 8.87 -2.94 12.97
N ILE A 47 7.64 -2.67 12.53
CA ILE A 47 6.58 -2.15 13.38
C ILE A 47 5.83 -3.35 13.98
N ASP A 48 5.82 -3.46 15.31
CA ASP A 48 4.99 -4.41 16.02
C ASP A 48 3.52 -3.98 15.97
N TYR A 49 2.63 -4.95 15.73
CA TYR A 49 1.21 -4.72 15.68
C TYR A 49 0.44 -5.97 16.12
N ASP A 50 -0.78 -5.73 16.58
CA ASP A 50 -1.71 -6.79 16.92
C ASP A 50 -2.87 -6.79 15.92
N GLU A 51 -2.99 -7.90 15.20
CA GLU A 51 -4.02 -8.14 14.18
C GLU A 51 -5.45 -7.86 14.67
N ARG A 52 -5.70 -7.96 15.98
CA ARG A 52 -7.02 -7.74 16.58
C ARG A 52 -7.48 -6.28 16.51
N PHE A 53 -6.57 -5.33 16.34
CA PHE A 53 -6.87 -3.90 16.50
C PHE A 53 -6.75 -3.06 15.23
N ILE A 54 -6.32 -3.63 14.10
CA ILE A 54 -5.96 -2.84 12.88
C ILE A 54 -6.93 -2.95 11.70
N TRP A 55 -8.09 -3.62 11.86
CA TRP A 55 -9.03 -3.89 10.75
C TRP A 55 -10.47 -3.38 10.94
N ASN A 56 -10.73 -2.63 12.01
CA ASN A 56 -12.07 -2.09 12.28
C ASN A 56 -12.35 -0.84 11.44
#